data_AF-A0A953U017-F1
#
_entry.id   AF-A0A953U017-F1
#
_cell.length_a   1.000
_cell.length_b   1.000
_cell.length_c   1.000
_cell.angle_alpha   90.00
_cell.angle_beta   90.00
_cell.angle_gamma   90.00
#
_symmetry.space_group_name_H-M   'P 1'
#
loop_
_entity.id
_entity.type
_entity.pdbx_description
1 polymer ?
#
loop_
_entity_poly.entity_id
_entity_poly.type
_entity_poly.pdbx_seq_one_letter_code
_entity_poly.pdbx_strand_id
1 'polypeptide(L)'
;MKPISWRTQLRLVGGSYVFVLLVSAGLVLQRYLQYVRHPDDAAASGGMWAFGDWLLELFIGGLFLVPTFFLLLVISKSEPVYTRYAKVLFGFSLTAPLSLAILSIPAAREGWLLGAPCLYRPLASPVVLVVEGGSRLMARFPLPKKLTSYALLIELATLVLIVALLFFAARAHRG
;
A
#
# COMPACT_ATOMS: atom_id res chain seq x y z
N MET A 1 31.73 -18.49 10.96
CA MET A 1 30.25 -18.49 11.05
C MET A 1 29.69 -19.22 9.82
N LYS A 2 28.80 -20.21 9.98
CA LYS A 2 28.20 -20.92 8.85
C LYS A 2 27.13 -20.03 8.18
N PRO A 3 27.09 -19.91 6.84
CA PRO A 3 26.07 -19.13 6.16
C PRO A 3 24.69 -19.76 6.40
N ILE A 4 23.72 -18.94 6.79
CA ILE A 4 22.33 -19.36 7.01
C ILE A 4 21.77 -19.86 5.67
N SER A 5 21.03 -20.98 5.70
CA SER A 5 20.42 -21.52 4.49
C SER A 5 19.41 -20.55 3.88
N TRP A 6 19.36 -20.50 2.54
CA TRP A 6 18.40 -19.69 1.78
C TRP A 6 16.94 -19.92 2.23
N ARG A 7 16.57 -21.18 2.49
CA ARG A 7 15.22 -21.53 2.96
C ARG A 7 14.92 -20.97 4.34
N THR A 8 15.92 -20.96 5.23
CA THR A 8 15.80 -20.36 6.56
C THR A 8 15.64 -18.84 6.46
N GLN A 9 16.38 -18.16 5.57
CA GLN A 9 16.22 -16.72 5.34
C GLN A 9 14.80 -16.37 4.88
N LEU A 10 14.26 -17.10 3.90
CA LEU A 10 12.88 -16.88 3.44
C LEU A 10 11.83 -17.15 4.53
N ARG A 11 12.04 -18.17 5.37
CA ARG A 11 11.15 -18.44 6.51
C ARG A 11 11.18 -17.33 7.56
N LEU A 12 12.36 -16.77 7.84
CA LEU A 12 12.50 -15.64 8.76
C LEU A 12 11.79 -14.39 8.22
N VAL A 13 11.99 -14.09 6.93
CA VAL A 13 11.27 -12.99 6.26
C VAL A 13 9.76 -13.24 6.30
N GLY A 14 9.31 -14.43 5.95
CA GLY A 14 7.89 -14.81 6.05
C GLY A 14 7.33 -14.67 7.46
N GLY A 15 8.06 -15.14 8.47
CA GLY A 15 7.70 -14.98 9.88
C GLY A 15 7.62 -13.51 10.32
N SER A 16 8.53 -12.67 9.83
CA SER A 16 8.48 -11.23 10.11
C SER A 16 7.26 -10.54 9.48
N TYR A 17 6.83 -10.95 8.29
CA TYR A 17 5.57 -10.46 7.71
C TYR A 17 4.36 -10.87 8.55
N VAL A 18 4.31 -12.12 9.03
CA VAL A 18 3.23 -12.58 9.91
C VAL A 18 3.22 -11.79 11.22
N PHE A 19 4.38 -11.56 11.83
CA PHE A 19 4.48 -10.76 13.04
C PHE A 19 3.99 -9.33 12.84
N VAL A 20 4.45 -8.65 11.79
CA VAL A 20 4.00 -7.28 11.45
C VAL A 20 2.49 -7.25 11.19
N LEU A 21 1.94 -8.27 10.53
CA LEU A 21 0.50 -8.38 10.28
C LEU A 21 -0.30 -8.51 11.59
N LEU A 22 0.16 -9.33 12.54
CA LEU A 22 -0.49 -9.46 13.85
C LEU A 22 -0.44 -8.16 14.66
N VAL A 23 0.71 -7.47 14.67
CA VAL A 23 0.85 -6.17 15.33
C VAL A 23 -0.07 -5.14 14.69
N SER A 24 -0.12 -5.10 13.35
CA SER A 24 -0.98 -4.18 12.61
C SER A 24 -2.45 -4.42 12.90
N ALA A 25 -2.89 -5.69 12.93
CA ALA A 25 -4.26 -6.05 13.30
C ALA A 25 -4.60 -5.61 14.73
N GLY A 26 -3.68 -5.78 15.68
CA GLY A 26 -3.83 -5.30 17.05
C GLY A 26 -3.99 -3.78 17.15
N LEU A 27 -3.16 -3.03 16.42
CA LEU A 27 -3.23 -1.57 16.40
C LEU A 27 -4.55 -1.06 15.78
N VAL A 28 -4.98 -1.66 14.67
CA VAL A 28 -6.26 -1.32 14.03
C VAL A 28 -7.43 -1.65 14.95
N LEU A 29 -7.40 -2.80 15.63
CA LEU A 29 -8.44 -3.16 16.59
C LEU A 29 -8.47 -2.18 17.77
N GLN A 30 -7.31 -1.81 18.31
CA GLN A 30 -7.23 -0.82 19.39
C GLN A 30 -7.79 0.53 18.93
N ARG A 31 -7.47 0.96 17.71
CA ARG A 31 -8.00 2.20 17.13
C ARG A 31 -9.52 2.14 16.94
N TYR A 32 -10.03 1.01 16.44
CA TYR A 32 -11.46 0.78 16.33
C TYR A 32 -12.16 0.85 17.70
N LEU A 33 -11.58 0.24 18.73
CA LEU A 33 -12.13 0.31 20.09
C LEU A 33 -12.14 1.74 20.65
N GLN A 34 -11.21 2.61 20.25
CA GLN A 34 -11.24 4.04 20.62
C GLN A 34 -12.46 4.73 20.01
N TYR A 35 -12.76 4.50 18.73
CA TYR A 35 -13.96 5.04 18.08
C TYR A 35 -15.25 4.57 18.75
N VAL A 36 -15.31 3.30 19.16
CA VAL A 36 -16.49 2.74 19.84
C VAL A 36 -16.67 3.30 21.24
N ARG A 37 -15.58 3.57 21.97
CA ARG A 37 -15.62 4.05 23.37
C ARG A 37 -15.82 5.55 23.49
N HIS A 38 -15.40 6.33 22.48
CA HIS A 38 -15.43 7.79 22.49
C HIS A 38 -16.10 8.36 21.22
N PRO A 39 -17.38 8.03 20.96
CA PRO A 39 -18.06 8.46 19.75
C PRO A 39 -18.27 9.98 19.69
N ASP A 40 -18.56 10.61 20.84
CA ASP A 40 -18.80 12.05 20.93
C ASP A 40 -17.52 12.85 20.62
N ASP A 41 -16.38 12.37 21.11
CA ASP A 41 -15.07 12.99 20.84
C ASP A 41 -14.69 12.86 19.36
N ALA A 42 -14.97 11.70 18.75
CA ALA A 42 -14.72 11.46 17.34
C ALA A 42 -15.60 12.35 16.44
N ALA A 43 -16.86 12.56 16.82
CA ALA A 43 -17.77 13.46 16.10
C ALA A 43 -17.35 14.94 16.25
N ALA A 44 -16.92 15.35 17.45
CA ALA A 44 -16.51 16.73 17.72
C ALA A 44 -15.15 17.10 17.12
N SER A 45 -14.24 16.13 16.96
CA SER A 45 -12.87 16.35 16.52
C SER A 45 -12.46 15.49 15.31
N GLY A 46 -13.41 15.23 14.40
CA GLY A 46 -13.24 14.28 13.28
C GLY A 46 -11.99 14.48 12.43
N GLY A 47 -11.52 15.71 12.23
CA GLY A 47 -10.26 15.99 11.51
C GLY A 47 -9.02 15.45 12.22
N MET A 48 -8.96 15.57 13.56
CA MET A 48 -7.85 15.04 14.36
C MET A 48 -7.84 13.51 14.36
N TRP A 49 -9.04 12.91 14.40
CA TRP A 49 -9.20 11.46 14.31
C TRP A 49 -8.82 10.92 12.93
N ALA A 50 -9.24 11.56 11.86
CA ALA A 50 -8.85 11.21 10.49
C ALA A 50 -7.33 11.34 10.27
N PHE A 51 -6.70 12.39 10.80
CA PHE A 51 -5.23 12.52 10.74
C PHE A 51 -4.51 11.42 11.54
N GLY A 52 -5.05 11.06 12.71
CA GLY A 52 -4.53 9.94 13.49
C GLY A 52 -4.63 8.60 12.76
N ASP A 53 -5.70 8.38 12.00
CA ASP A 53 -5.87 7.17 11.18
C ASP A 53 -4.85 7.12 10.04
N TRP A 54 -4.65 8.26 9.37
CA TRP A 54 -3.64 8.38 8.32
C TRP A 54 -2.21 8.14 8.86
N LEU A 55 -1.88 8.69 10.03
CA LEU A 55 -0.58 8.47 10.67
C LEU A 55 -0.39 7.01 11.07
N LEU A 56 -1.44 6.36 11.58
CA LEU A 56 -1.43 4.93 11.90
C LEU A 56 -1.18 4.08 10.64
N GLU A 57 -1.85 4.40 9.54
CA GLU A 57 -1.65 3.73 8.25
C GLU A 57 -0.22 3.89 7.75
N LEU A 58 0.35 5.09 7.84
CA LEU A 58 1.75 5.36 7.48
C LEU A 58 2.72 4.54 8.35
N PHE A 59 2.46 4.46 9.66
CA PHE A 59 3.28 3.68 10.60
C PHE A 59 3.23 2.19 10.27
N ILE A 60 2.03 1.64 10.03
CA ILE A 60 1.85 0.25 9.60
C ILE A 60 2.58 0.00 8.29
N GLY A 61 2.42 0.89 7.30
CA GLY A 61 3.15 0.83 6.04
C GLY A 61 4.66 0.76 6.25
N GLY A 62 5.20 1.62 7.12
CA GLY A 62 6.61 1.63 7.52
C GLY A 62 7.07 0.31 8.15
N LEU A 63 6.26 -0.32 9.01
CA LEU A 63 6.58 -1.63 9.58
C LEU A 63 6.71 -2.71 8.50
N PHE A 64 5.88 -2.66 7.45
CA PHE A 64 5.97 -3.59 6.32
C PHE A 64 7.16 -3.32 5.39
N LEU A 65 7.73 -2.09 5.38
CA LEU A 65 8.92 -1.80 4.58
C LEU A 65 10.15 -2.58 5.08
N VAL A 66 10.29 -2.80 6.39
CA VAL A 66 11.42 -3.53 6.98
C VAL A 66 11.53 -4.97 6.45
N PRO A 67 10.52 -5.86 6.59
CA PRO A 67 10.59 -7.20 6.05
C PRO A 67 10.66 -7.20 4.51
N THR A 68 10.08 -6.19 3.85
CA THR A 68 10.18 -6.02 2.39
C THR A 68 11.60 -5.73 1.96
N PHE A 69 12.33 -4.88 2.68
CA PHE A 69 13.74 -4.61 2.40
C PHE A 69 14.59 -5.88 2.52
N PHE A 70 14.40 -6.67 3.59
CA PHE A 70 15.09 -7.94 3.74
C PHE A 70 14.68 -8.96 2.67
N LEU A 71 13.41 -9.00 2.29
CA LEU A 71 12.93 -9.83 1.18
C LEU A 71 13.68 -9.48 -0.10
N LEU A 72 13.77 -8.19 -0.46
CA LEU A 72 14.48 -7.70 -1.64
C LEU A 72 15.95 -8.11 -1.63
N LEU A 73 16.64 -7.96 -0.49
CA LEU A 73 18.03 -8.40 -0.33
C LEU A 73 18.20 -9.90 -0.60
N VAL A 74 17.30 -10.71 -0.03
CA VAL A 74 17.28 -12.15 -0.23
C VAL A 74 17.08 -12.44 -1.72
N ILE A 75 15.98 -12.00 -2.33
CA ILE A 75 15.62 -12.33 -3.73
C ILE A 75 16.50 -11.66 -4.79
N SER A 76 17.31 -10.66 -4.44
CA SER A 76 18.15 -9.87 -5.37
C SER A 76 19.07 -10.69 -6.28
N LYS A 77 19.49 -11.89 -5.83
CA LYS A 77 20.42 -12.76 -6.56
C LYS A 77 19.71 -13.74 -7.50
N SER A 78 18.39 -13.86 -7.44
CA SER A 78 17.63 -14.87 -8.17
C SER A 78 16.60 -14.23 -9.11
N GLU A 79 16.92 -14.16 -10.39
CA GLU A 79 16.03 -13.65 -11.45
C GLU A 79 14.61 -14.25 -11.46
N PRO A 80 14.38 -15.58 -11.39
CA PRO A 80 13.03 -16.12 -11.49
C PRO A 80 12.15 -15.72 -10.30
N VAL A 81 12.73 -15.67 -9.09
CA VAL A 81 12.02 -15.24 -7.88
C VAL A 81 11.73 -13.74 -7.91
N TYR A 82 12.72 -12.93 -8.29
CA TYR A 82 12.53 -11.48 -8.43
C TYR A 82 11.49 -11.15 -9.50
N THR A 83 11.46 -11.88 -10.61
CA THR A 83 10.46 -11.71 -11.67
C THR A 83 9.05 -12.01 -11.16
N ARG A 84 8.87 -13.08 -10.36
CA ARG A 84 7.56 -13.38 -9.74
C ARG A 84 7.13 -12.26 -8.81
N TYR A 85 8.04 -11.78 -7.97
CA TYR A 85 7.79 -10.63 -7.09
C TYR A 85 7.41 -9.37 -7.89
N ALA A 86 8.13 -9.05 -8.96
CA ALA A 86 7.83 -7.91 -9.82
C ALA A 86 6.48 -8.04 -10.55
N LYS A 87 6.05 -9.26 -10.91
CA LYS A 87 4.70 -9.51 -11.44
C LYS A 87 3.62 -9.26 -10.39
N VAL A 88 3.87 -9.64 -9.14
CA VAL A 88 2.96 -9.36 -8.03
C VAL A 88 2.83 -7.85 -7.81
N LEU A 89 3.95 -7.12 -7.78
CA LEU A 89 3.94 -5.65 -7.70
C LEU A 89 3.15 -5.04 -8.86
N PHE A 90 3.43 -5.44 -10.10
CA PHE A 90 2.71 -4.97 -11.27
C PHE A 90 1.19 -5.23 -11.18
N GLY A 91 0.80 -6.43 -10.78
CA GLY A 91 -0.62 -6.76 -10.55
C GLY A 91 -1.24 -5.91 -9.43
N PHE A 92 -0.47 -5.61 -8.39
CA PHE A 92 -0.89 -4.74 -7.31
C PHE A 92 -1.05 -3.28 -7.76
N SER A 93 -0.19 -2.75 -8.64
CA SER A 93 -0.36 -1.38 -9.19
C SER A 93 -1.60 -1.28 -10.07
N LEU A 94 -2.00 -2.35 -10.77
CA LEU A 94 -3.25 -2.38 -11.55
C LEU A 94 -4.52 -2.23 -10.67
N THR A 95 -4.42 -2.53 -9.38
CA THR A 95 -5.55 -2.30 -8.46
C THR A 95 -5.84 -0.82 -8.23
N ALA A 96 -4.86 0.08 -8.43
CA ALA A 96 -5.06 1.52 -8.28
C ALA A 96 -6.01 2.09 -9.36
N PRO A 97 -5.76 1.96 -10.67
CA PRO A 97 -6.69 2.45 -11.68
C PRO A 97 -8.02 1.68 -11.64
N LEU A 98 -8.00 0.39 -11.27
CA LEU A 98 -9.23 -0.39 -11.08
C LEU A 98 -10.08 0.18 -9.94
N SER A 99 -9.46 0.56 -8.82
CA SER A 99 -10.16 1.18 -7.69
C SER A 99 -10.82 2.50 -8.10
N LEU A 100 -10.16 3.32 -8.92
CA LEU A 100 -10.76 4.53 -9.48
C LEU A 100 -11.91 4.24 -10.44
N ALA A 101 -11.76 3.24 -11.29
CA ALA A 101 -12.81 2.83 -12.22
C ALA A 101 -14.05 2.32 -11.46
N ILE A 102 -13.88 1.64 -10.33
CA ILE A 102 -15.00 1.22 -9.48
C ILE A 102 -15.65 2.42 -8.78
N LEU A 103 -14.85 3.36 -8.27
CA LEU A 103 -15.37 4.56 -7.60
C LEU A 103 -16.14 5.51 -8.52
N SER A 104 -15.94 5.43 -9.84
CA SER A 104 -16.73 6.20 -10.80
C SER A 104 -18.17 5.69 -10.96
N ILE A 105 -18.48 4.49 -10.47
CA ILE A 105 -19.82 3.91 -10.47
C ILE A 105 -20.53 4.28 -9.16
N PRO A 106 -21.60 5.10 -9.17
CA PRO A 106 -22.27 5.57 -7.95
C PRO A 106 -22.73 4.43 -7.03
N ALA A 107 -23.32 3.38 -7.61
CA ALA A 107 -23.79 2.20 -6.88
C ALA A 107 -22.65 1.43 -6.17
N ALA A 108 -21.44 1.43 -6.74
CA ALA A 108 -20.28 0.76 -6.14
C ALA A 108 -19.58 1.65 -5.09
N ARG A 109 -19.63 2.97 -5.27
CA ARG A 109 -19.08 3.96 -4.33
C ARG A 109 -19.80 3.95 -2.98
N GLU A 110 -21.12 3.78 -2.98
CA GLU A 110 -21.95 3.76 -1.76
C GLU A 110 -21.90 2.40 -1.02
N GLY A 111 -21.46 1.34 -1.68
CA GLY A 111 -21.37 0.00 -1.09
C GLY A 111 -20.15 -0.14 -0.17
N TRP A 112 -20.36 -0.56 1.08
CA TRP A 112 -19.27 -0.72 2.05
C TRP A 112 -18.19 -1.74 1.61
N LEU A 113 -18.60 -2.81 0.91
CA LEU A 113 -17.72 -3.90 0.48
C LEU A 113 -16.73 -3.50 -0.63
N LEU A 114 -17.10 -2.55 -1.48
CA LEU A 114 -16.30 -2.15 -2.66
C LEU A 114 -15.81 -0.72 -2.55
N GLY A 115 -16.66 0.20 -2.09
CA GLY A 115 -16.33 1.62 -1.97
C GLY A 115 -15.23 1.89 -0.95
N ALA A 116 -15.33 1.31 0.26
CA ALA A 116 -14.33 1.52 1.31
C ALA A 116 -12.91 1.08 0.89
N PRO A 117 -12.66 -0.18 0.48
CA PRO A 117 -11.31 -0.58 0.07
C PRO A 117 -10.80 0.18 -1.16
N CYS A 118 -11.68 0.57 -2.09
CA CYS A 118 -11.29 1.38 -3.24
C CYS A 118 -10.89 2.82 -2.86
N LEU A 119 -11.45 3.38 -1.78
CA LEU A 119 -11.05 4.69 -1.25
C LEU A 119 -9.72 4.65 -0.50
N TYR A 120 -9.45 3.57 0.26
CA TYR A 120 -8.19 3.41 0.98
C TYR A 120 -7.00 3.12 0.04
N ARG A 121 -7.24 2.47 -1.10
CA ARG A 121 -6.15 2.07 -2.01
C ARG A 121 -5.29 3.25 -2.51
N PRO A 122 -5.86 4.39 -2.94
CA PRO A 122 -5.09 5.59 -3.27
C PRO A 122 -4.37 6.24 -2.09
N LEU A 123 -4.93 6.14 -0.87
CA LEU A 123 -4.31 6.69 0.34
C LEU A 123 -3.05 5.91 0.71
N ALA A 124 -3.03 4.60 0.44
CA ALA A 124 -1.85 3.75 0.61
C ALA A 124 -0.78 3.95 -0.49
N SER A 125 -1.09 4.61 -1.61
CA SER A 125 -0.18 4.76 -2.75
C SER A 125 1.20 5.37 -2.42
N PRO A 126 1.40 6.31 -1.48
CA PRO A 126 2.73 6.77 -1.10
C PRO A 126 3.64 5.63 -0.62
N VAL A 127 3.11 4.70 0.18
CA VAL A 127 3.86 3.53 0.66
C VAL A 127 4.18 2.60 -0.50
N VAL A 128 3.21 2.39 -1.41
CA VAL A 128 3.36 1.55 -2.60
C VAL A 128 4.46 2.09 -3.52
N LEU A 129 4.48 3.41 -3.76
CA LEU A 129 5.53 4.07 -4.54
C LEU A 129 6.92 3.87 -3.93
N VAL A 130 7.05 3.92 -2.60
CA VAL A 130 8.31 3.65 -1.91
C VAL A 130 8.75 2.20 -2.11
N VAL A 131 7.82 1.24 -1.97
CA VAL A 131 8.11 -0.19 -2.18
C VAL A 131 8.53 -0.45 -3.63
N GLU A 132 7.78 0.05 -4.60
CA GLU A 132 8.06 -0.15 -6.02
C GLU A 132 9.35 0.57 -6.45
N GLY A 133 9.58 1.79 -5.94
CA GLY A 133 10.79 2.57 -6.17
C GLY A 133 12.02 1.87 -5.61
N GLY A 134 11.96 1.40 -4.36
CA GLY A 134 13.00 0.58 -3.75
C GLY A 134 13.24 -0.71 -4.53
N SER A 135 12.16 -1.40 -4.93
CA SER A 135 12.23 -2.61 -5.75
C SER A 135 12.84 -2.37 -7.13
N ARG A 136 12.63 -1.21 -7.73
CA ARG A 136 13.30 -0.83 -8.98
C ARG A 136 14.80 -0.62 -8.78
N LEU A 137 15.19 0.09 -7.71
CA LEU A 137 16.60 0.37 -7.39
C LEU A 137 17.38 -0.91 -7.09
N MET A 138 16.76 -1.89 -6.41
CA MET A 138 17.39 -3.15 -6.06
C MET A 138 17.38 -4.20 -7.18
N ALA A 139 16.51 -4.04 -8.19
CA ALA A 139 16.45 -4.97 -9.31
C ALA A 139 17.77 -4.94 -10.09
N ARG A 140 18.36 -6.10 -10.35
CA ARG A 140 19.59 -6.22 -11.17
C ARG A 140 19.28 -6.60 -12.62
N PHE A 141 18.21 -7.36 -12.82
CA PHE A 141 17.85 -7.97 -14.09
C PHE A 141 16.95 -7.05 -14.94
N PRO A 142 17.06 -7.12 -16.29
CA PRO A 142 16.33 -6.21 -17.18
C PRO A 142 14.81 -6.42 -17.15
N LEU A 143 14.33 -7.66 -17.08
CA LEU A 143 12.89 -7.96 -17.10
C LEU A 143 12.16 -7.45 -15.84
N PRO A 144 12.61 -7.76 -14.60
CA PRO A 144 12.00 -7.19 -13.41
C PRO A 144 12.12 -5.68 -13.30
N LYS A 145 13.22 -5.08 -13.79
CA LYS A 145 13.34 -3.62 -13.91
C LYS A 145 12.24 -3.04 -14.79
N LYS A 146 11.97 -3.64 -15.95
CA LYS A 146 10.89 -3.18 -16.84
C LYS A 146 9.53 -3.27 -16.14
N LEU A 147 9.20 -4.43 -15.56
CA LEU A 147 7.92 -4.64 -14.85
C LEU A 147 7.72 -3.66 -13.69
N THR A 148 8.75 -3.43 -12.87
CA THR A 148 8.69 -2.44 -11.77
C THR A 148 8.62 -1.00 -12.28
N SER A 149 9.18 -0.67 -13.46
CA SER A 149 8.92 0.64 -14.10
C SER A 149 7.45 0.80 -14.44
N TYR A 150 6.84 -0.23 -15.04
CA TYR A 150 5.45 -0.15 -15.47
C TYR A 150 4.51 -0.06 -14.27
N ALA A 151 4.80 -0.81 -13.21
CA ALA A 151 4.13 -0.69 -11.91
C ALA A 151 4.15 0.77 -11.41
N LEU A 152 5.35 1.37 -11.31
CA LEU A 152 5.54 2.75 -10.88
C LEU A 152 4.81 3.77 -11.77
N LEU A 153 4.87 3.58 -13.09
CA LEU A 153 4.22 4.48 -14.03
C LEU A 153 2.70 4.41 -13.90
N ILE A 154 2.13 3.22 -13.73
CA ILE A 154 0.70 3.04 -13.52
C ILE A 154 0.27 3.71 -12.21
N GLU A 155 0.99 3.45 -11.12
CA GLU A 155 0.67 4.02 -9.82
C GLU A 155 0.77 5.55 -9.83
N LEU A 156 1.86 6.10 -10.40
CA LEU A 156 2.07 7.54 -10.51
C LEU A 156 1.04 8.22 -11.42
N ALA A 157 0.76 7.64 -12.60
CA ALA A 157 -0.25 8.17 -13.51
C ALA A 157 -1.64 8.18 -12.86
N THR A 158 -1.96 7.12 -12.10
CA THR A 158 -3.21 7.02 -11.35
C THR A 158 -3.30 8.12 -10.29
N LEU A 159 -2.23 8.36 -9.52
CA LEU A 159 -2.19 9.45 -8.53
C LEU A 159 -2.34 10.84 -9.17
N VAL A 160 -1.63 11.10 -10.27
CA VAL A 160 -1.74 12.36 -11.01
C VAL A 160 -3.17 12.58 -11.50
N LEU A 161 -3.82 11.52 -12.02
CA LEU A 161 -5.21 11.59 -12.45
C LEU A 161 -6.15 11.92 -11.29
N ILE A 162 -5.98 11.30 -10.12
CA ILE A 162 -6.80 11.60 -8.93
C ILE A 162 -6.66 13.07 -8.55
N VAL A 163 -5.42 13.56 -8.45
CA VAL A 163 -5.14 14.95 -8.11
C VAL A 163 -5.78 15.90 -9.13
N ALA A 164 -5.66 15.61 -10.42
CA ALA A 164 -6.29 16.41 -11.48
C ALA A 164 -7.83 16.42 -11.37
N LEU A 165 -8.46 15.27 -11.10
CA LEU A 165 -9.90 15.17 -10.89
C LEU A 165 -10.36 15.96 -9.66
N LEU A 166 -9.61 15.91 -8.56
CA LEU A 166 -9.91 16.70 -7.36
C LEU A 166 -9.82 18.20 -7.63
N PHE A 167 -8.79 18.67 -8.35
CA PHE A 167 -8.68 20.07 -8.74
C PHE A 167 -9.82 20.51 -9.66
N PHE A 168 -10.22 19.67 -10.61
CA PHE A 168 -11.34 19.95 -11.51
C PHE A 168 -12.67 20.05 -10.74
N ALA A 169 -12.93 19.10 -9.85
CA ALA A 169 -14.13 19.10 -9.01
C ALA A 169 -14.18 20.31 -8.06
N ALA A 170 -13.05 20.65 -7.43
CA ALA A 170 -12.96 21.82 -6.56
C ALA A 170 -13.20 23.14 -7.31
N ARG A 171 -12.79 23.22 -8.58
CA ARG A 171 -13.06 24.38 -9.44
C ARG A 171 -14.53 24.47 -9.84
N ALA A 172 -15.17 23.34 -10.15
CA ALA A 172 -16.59 23.28 -10.51
C ALA A 172 -17.53 23.73 -9.38
N HIS A 173 -17.15 23.55 -8.12
CA HIS A 173 -17.94 24.00 -6.96
C HIS A 173 -17.73 25.46 -6.55
N ARG A 174 -16.75 26.17 -7.15
CA ARG A 174 -16.45 27.59 -6.85
C ARG A 174 -16.95 28.57 -7.93
N GLY A 175 -17.53 28.08 -9.02
CA GLY A 175 -18.18 28.89 -10.06
C GLY A 175 -19.68 28.73 -9.99
#